data_AF-A0A1Q9XQV6-F1
#
_entry.id   AF-A0A1Q9XQV6-F1
#
_cell.length_a   1.000
_cell.length_b   1.000
_cell.length_c   1.000
_cell.angle_alpha   90.00
_cell.angle_beta   90.00
_cell.angle_gamma   90.00
#
_symmetry.space_group_name_H-M   'P 1'
#
loop_
_entity.id
_entity.type
_entity.pdbx_description
1 polymer ?
#
loop_
_entity_poly.entity_id
_entity_poly.type
_entity_poly.pdbx_seq_one_letter_code
_entity_poly.pdbx_strand_id
1 'polypeptide(L)'
;MAKNISDINDQYSYSDENPGGKRDSSLVSCAQCGDYNELKYIYDVKLKPLIDQKKITHDAAIKALDEACKEIKNPRKREDFYKLLTEKLGHTIST
;
A
#
# COMPACT_ATOMS: atom_id res chain seq x y z
N MET A 1 -7.51 -11.74 -7.38
CA MET A 1 -7.19 -10.96 -6.16
C MET A 1 -5.81 -11.35 -5.72
N ALA A 2 -4.98 -10.38 -5.35
CA ALA A 2 -3.69 -10.64 -4.71
C ALA A 2 -3.89 -11.35 -3.36
N LYS A 3 -2.98 -12.26 -3.02
CA LYS A 3 -2.96 -12.98 -1.73
C LYS A 3 -1.82 -12.53 -0.83
N ASN A 4 -0.80 -11.89 -1.39
CA ASN A 4 0.34 -11.36 -0.68
C ASN A 4 0.84 -10.08 -1.39
N ILE A 5 1.84 -9.42 -0.80
CA ILE A 5 2.38 -8.15 -1.32
C ILE A 5 3.12 -8.35 -2.65
N SER A 6 3.85 -9.46 -2.84
CA SER A 6 4.50 -9.77 -4.13
C SER A 6 3.49 -9.89 -5.27
N ASP A 7 2.32 -10.51 -5.04
CA ASP A 7 1.25 -10.61 -6.04
C ASP A 7 0.73 -9.21 -6.44
N ILE A 8 0.80 -8.22 -5.54
CA ILE A 8 0.47 -6.83 -5.87
C ILE A 8 1.61 -6.22 -6.68
N ASN A 9 2.85 -6.35 -6.22
CA ASN A 9 3.99 -5.74 -6.89
C ASN A 9 4.19 -6.24 -8.32
N ASP A 10 3.93 -7.52 -8.58
CA ASP A 10 4.04 -8.12 -9.92
C ASP A 10 3.05 -7.50 -10.94
N GLN A 11 2.02 -6.78 -10.48
CA GLN A 11 1.08 -6.05 -11.34
C GLN A 11 1.61 -4.68 -11.79
N TYR A 12 2.72 -4.17 -11.21
CA TYR A 12 3.22 -2.82 -11.45
C TYR A 12 4.71 -2.83 -11.80
N SER A 13 5.07 -2.08 -12.85
CA SER A 13 6.47 -1.84 -13.20
C SER A 13 6.91 -0.45 -12.74
N TYR A 14 8.12 -0.35 -12.19
CA TYR A 14 8.75 0.92 -11.82
C TYR A 14 9.03 1.83 -13.04
N SER A 15 8.74 1.37 -14.26
CA SER A 15 8.92 2.13 -15.50
C SER A 15 7.79 3.14 -15.78
N ASP A 16 6.73 3.18 -14.97
CA ASP A 16 5.70 4.22 -15.08
C ASP A 16 6.30 5.60 -14.71
N GLU A 17 6.05 6.61 -15.56
CA GLU A 17 6.74 7.90 -15.73
C GLU A 17 7.03 8.77 -14.47
N ASN A 18 6.71 8.36 -13.25
CA ASN A 18 7.14 9.01 -12.00
C ASN A 18 7.22 7.97 -10.89
N PRO A 19 8.38 7.30 -10.70
CA PRO A 19 8.38 6.04 -9.99
C PRO A 19 8.41 6.17 -8.46
N GLY A 20 8.19 7.37 -7.90
CA GLY A 20 8.13 7.60 -6.46
C GLY A 20 9.32 6.97 -5.75
N GLY A 21 10.51 7.54 -5.97
CA GLY A 21 11.76 6.98 -5.49
C GLY A 21 11.84 6.89 -3.97
N LYS A 22 12.75 6.03 -3.48
CA LYS A 22 13.17 5.92 -2.07
C LYS A 22 13.16 7.30 -1.41
N ARG A 23 12.15 7.58 -0.57
CA ARG A 23 11.94 8.80 0.25
C ARG A 23 11.14 9.96 -0.36
N ASP A 24 10.34 9.76 -1.41
CA ASP A 24 9.26 10.73 -1.65
C ASP A 24 8.22 10.61 -0.52
N SER A 25 8.28 11.52 0.45
CA SER A 25 7.38 11.54 1.61
C SER A 25 5.92 11.80 1.21
N SER A 26 5.66 12.16 -0.05
CA SER A 26 4.32 12.46 -0.53
C SER A 26 3.70 11.36 -1.40
N LEU A 27 4.48 10.40 -1.91
CA LEU A 27 4.01 9.39 -2.87
C LEU A 27 4.15 7.95 -2.37
N VAL A 28 3.28 7.07 -2.86
CA VAL A 28 3.29 5.63 -2.61
C VAL A 28 3.55 4.88 -3.90
N SER A 29 4.59 4.05 -3.92
CA SER A 29 4.86 3.12 -5.03
C SER A 29 4.20 1.77 -4.76
N CYS A 30 3.51 1.23 -5.78
CA CYS A 30 2.95 -0.12 -5.72
C CYS A 30 3.91 -1.19 -6.29
N ALA A 31 5.04 -0.78 -6.85
CA ALA A 31 6.07 -1.67 -7.37
C ALA A 31 7.20 -1.87 -6.34
N GLN A 32 7.93 -2.97 -6.48
CA GLN A 32 9.20 -3.18 -5.77
C GLN A 32 10.27 -2.24 -6.36
N CYS A 33 11.03 -1.55 -5.51
CA CYS A 33 12.16 -0.70 -5.90
C CYS A 33 13.47 -1.21 -5.28
N GLY A 34 14.13 -2.14 -5.98
CA GLY A 34 15.36 -2.77 -5.47
C GLY A 34 15.09 -3.57 -4.19
N ASP A 35 15.78 -3.20 -3.11
CA ASP A 35 15.59 -3.74 -1.74
C ASP A 35 14.42 -3.09 -0.99
N TYR A 36 13.84 -2.01 -1.50
CA TYR A 36 12.74 -1.29 -0.87
C TYR A 36 11.38 -1.67 -1.44
N ASN A 37 10.42 -1.89 -0.54
CA ASN A 37 9.03 -2.15 -0.88
C ASN A 37 8.11 -1.29 -0.01
N GLU A 38 7.49 -0.30 -0.63
CA GLU A 38 6.61 0.65 0.04
C GLU A 38 5.37 -0.05 0.61
N LEU A 39 4.76 -0.99 -0.13
CA LEU A 39 3.60 -1.73 0.35
C LEU A 39 3.94 -2.60 1.56
N LYS A 40 5.14 -3.21 1.57
CA LYS A 40 5.64 -3.96 2.71
C LYS A 40 5.85 -3.06 3.92
N TYR A 41 6.43 -1.87 3.73
CA TYR A 41 6.58 -0.89 4.80
C TYR A 41 5.23 -0.49 5.39
N ILE A 42 4.25 -0.13 4.55
CA ILE A 42 2.88 0.22 4.99
C ILE A 42 2.25 -0.95 5.74
N TYR A 43 2.36 -2.16 5.20
CA TYR A 43 1.83 -3.36 5.82
C TYR A 43 2.44 -3.59 7.22
N ASP A 44 3.77 -3.62 7.32
CA ASP A 44 4.45 -3.93 8.58
C ASP A 44 4.27 -2.85 9.65
N VAL A 45 4.31 -1.58 9.25
CA VAL A 45 4.32 -0.44 10.20
C VAL A 45 2.91 0.01 10.58
N LYS A 46 1.96 -0.07 9.66
CA LYS A 46 0.61 0.51 9.85
C LYS A 46 -0.47 -0.56 9.99
N LEU A 47 -0.44 -1.61 9.17
CA LEU A 47 -1.53 -2.60 9.13
C LEU A 47 -1.31 -3.77 10.09
N LYS A 48 -0.08 -4.28 10.20
CA LYS A 48 0.26 -5.41 11.07
C LYS A 48 -0.11 -5.15 12.54
N PRO A 49 0.12 -3.95 13.14
CA PRO A 49 -0.36 -3.68 14.50
C PRO A 49 -1.87 -3.83 14.67
N LEU A 50 -2.66 -3.48 13.64
CA LEU A 50 -4.12 -3.65 13.66
C LEU A 50 -4.52 -5.13 13.53
N ILE A 51 -3.79 -5.90 12.71
CA ILE A 51 -3.97 -7.35 12.57
C ILE A 51 -3.65 -8.06 13.89
N ASP A 52 -2.52 -7.71 14.53
CA ASP A 52 -2.10 -8.30 15.80
C ASP A 52 -3.11 -8.00 16.91
N GLN A 53 -3.78 -6.84 16.85
CA GLN A 53 -4.90 -6.46 17.72
C GLN A 53 -6.25 -7.06 17.29
N LYS A 54 -6.29 -7.89 16.23
CA LYS A 54 -7.50 -8.49 15.65
C LYS A 54 -8.57 -7.47 15.22
N LYS A 55 -8.17 -6.24 14.90
CA LYS A 55 -9.06 -5.19 14.40
C LYS A 55 -9.37 -5.38 12.91
N ILE A 56 -8.38 -5.83 12.15
CA ILE A 56 -8.53 -6.22 10.74
C ILE A 56 -7.90 -7.60 10.51
N THR A 57 -8.20 -8.22 9.37
CA THR A 57 -7.56 -9.48 8.96
C THR A 57 -6.41 -9.23 8.00
N HIS A 58 -5.51 -10.22 7.86
CA HIS A 58 -4.49 -10.21 6.83
C HIS A 58 -5.09 -10.04 5.43
N ASP A 59 -6.12 -10.82 5.11
CA ASP A 59 -6.77 -10.77 3.80
C ASP A 59 -7.40 -9.40 3.52
N ALA A 60 -8.00 -8.77 4.54
CA ALA A 60 -8.54 -7.41 4.41
C ALA A 60 -7.43 -6.39 4.14
N ALA A 61 -6.28 -6.52 4.82
CA ALA A 61 -5.12 -5.66 4.60
C ALA A 61 -4.56 -5.80 3.18
N ILE A 62 -4.33 -7.03 2.70
CA ILE A 62 -3.84 -7.28 1.33
C ILE A 62 -4.83 -6.77 0.28
N LYS A 63 -6.13 -7.06 0.47
CA LYS A 63 -7.19 -6.56 -0.41
C LYS A 63 -7.19 -5.03 -0.48
N ALA A 64 -7.12 -4.35 0.66
CA ALA A 64 -7.14 -2.90 0.70
C ALA A 64 -5.90 -2.28 0.01
N LEU A 65 -4.72 -2.88 0.15
CA LEU A 65 -3.51 -2.46 -0.57
C LEU A 65 -3.65 -2.65 -2.09
N ASP A 66 -4.13 -3.82 -2.54
CA ASP A 66 -4.35 -4.12 -3.96
C ASP A 66 -5.37 -3.16 -4.59
N GLU A 67 -6.47 -2.90 -3.90
CA GLU A 67 -7.50 -1.96 -4.35
C GLU A 67 -7.00 -0.52 -4.38
N ALA A 68 -6.24 -0.07 -3.36
CA ALA A 68 -5.67 1.27 -3.35
C ALA A 68 -4.67 1.48 -4.51
N CYS A 69 -3.89 0.46 -4.85
CA CYS A 69 -3.01 0.48 -6.00
C CYS A 69 -3.76 0.55 -7.35
N LYS A 70 -4.97 0.01 -7.44
CA LYS A 70 -5.82 0.01 -8.65
C LYS A 70 -6.64 1.28 -8.81
N GLU A 71 -7.20 1.78 -7.71
CA GLU A 71 -8.14 2.90 -7.73
C GLU A 71 -7.43 4.26 -7.84
N ILE A 72 -6.26 4.39 -7.22
CA ILE A 72 -5.49 5.65 -7.26
C ILE A 72 -4.56 5.61 -8.47
N LYS A 73 -4.75 6.56 -9.39
CA LYS A 73 -3.89 6.73 -10.57
C LYS A 73 -2.49 7.19 -10.15
N ASN A 74 -1.47 6.77 -10.89
CA ASN A 74 -0.10 7.26 -10.71
C ASN A 74 0.00 8.74 -11.15
N PRO A 75 0.65 9.66 -10.39
CA PRO A 75 1.30 9.46 -9.10
C PRO A 75 0.32 9.29 -7.93
N ARG A 76 0.50 8.23 -7.14
CA ARG A 76 -0.37 7.92 -5.98
C ARG A 76 0.10 8.72 -4.77
N LYS A 77 -0.68 9.72 -4.37
CA LYS A 77 -0.38 10.50 -3.16
C LYS A 77 -0.60 9.66 -1.91
N ARG A 78 0.32 9.74 -0.96
CA ARG A 78 0.28 8.99 0.30
C ARG A 78 -0.95 9.35 1.15
N GLU A 79 -1.35 10.61 1.17
CA GLU A 79 -2.57 11.07 1.85
C GLU A 79 -3.82 10.39 1.28
N ASP A 80 -3.98 10.41 -0.05
CA ASP A 80 -5.09 9.75 -0.72
C ASP A 80 -5.06 8.23 -0.51
N PHE A 81 -3.86 7.65 -0.53
CA PHE A 81 -3.65 6.23 -0.28
C PHE A 81 -4.10 5.82 1.11
N TYR A 82 -3.68 6.54 2.15
CA TYR A 82 -4.05 6.22 3.54
C TYR A 82 -5.50 6.56 3.87
N LYS A 83 -6.05 7.60 3.23
CA LYS A 83 -7.48 7.88 3.29
C LYS A 83 -8.28 6.70 2.76
N LEU A 84 -7.93 6.18 1.60
CA LEU A 84 -8.62 5.04 1.00
C LEU A 84 -8.46 3.76 1.83
N LEU A 85 -7.27 3.51 2.40
CA LEU A 85 -7.08 2.41 3.35
C LEU A 85 -7.98 2.56 4.59
N THR A 86 -8.08 3.78 5.12
CA THR A 86 -8.95 4.09 6.27
C THR A 86 -10.41 3.82 5.95
N GLU A 87 -10.89 4.25 4.77
CA GLU A 87 -12.26 4.01 4.30
C GLU A 87 -12.55 2.52 4.12
N LYS A 88 -11.65 1.77 3.50
CA LYS A 88 -11.82 0.33 3.25
C LYS A 88 -11.74 -0.53 4.51
N LEU A 89 -10.91 -0.13 5.48
CA LEU A 89 -10.64 -0.91 6.68
C LEU A 89 -11.47 -0.46 7.89
N GLY A 90 -12.11 0.71 7.85
CA GLY A 90 -12.84 1.26 8.99
C GLY A 90 -11.96 1.67 10.17
N HIS A 91 -10.66 1.85 9.94
CA HIS A 91 -9.67 2.17 10.97
C HIS A 91 -8.69 3.23 10.47
N THR A 92 -8.47 4.26 11.28
CA THR A 92 -7.55 5.36 10.95
C THR A 92 -6.13 4.85 10.72
N ILE A 93 -5.62 5.09 9.51
CA ILE A 93 -4.22 4.87 9.15
C ILE A 93 -3.52 6.23 9.14
N SER A 94 -2.65 6.48 10.13
CA SER A 94 -1.93 7.74 10.23
C SER A 94 -0.90 7.90 9.12
N THR A 95 -0.84 9.09 8.51
CA THR A 95 0.23 9.52 7.60
C THR A 95 1.59 9.53 8.28
#